data_AF-A0A962XZ63-F1
#
_entry.id   AF-A0A962XZ63-F1
#
_cell.length_a   1.000
_cell.length_b   1.000
_cell.length_c   1.000
_cell.angle_alpha   90.00
_cell.angle_beta   90.00
_cell.angle_gamma   90.00
#
_symmetry.space_group_name_H-M   'P 1'
#
loop_
_entity.id
_entity.type
_entity.pdbx_description
1 polymer ?
#
loop_
_entity_poly.entity_id
_entity_poly.type
_entity_poly.pdbx_seq_one_letter_code
_entity_poly.pdbx_strand_id
1 'polypeptide(L)'
;MRKNHLSALRKLFLASLLPLLLSCSTSDTTLRESGRSDAYIAGFHDGRRSGMNEAGNYLTRPTKDTRRFADDADYRAGWIAGEREGIHMQNAANVGVGAAGGANVYREAEKAQPNAQAIGHEVMKDVDTSSLKSLEPR
;
A
#
# COMPACT_ATOMS: atom_id res chain seq x y z
N MET A 1 -35.03 39.81 21.83
CA MET A 1 -35.12 38.49 21.16
C MET A 1 -33.85 38.16 20.35
N ARG A 2 -32.68 37.95 20.99
CA ARG A 2 -31.42 37.60 20.26
C ARG A 2 -30.78 36.27 20.72
N LYS A 3 -31.35 35.61 21.74
CA LYS A 3 -30.75 34.41 22.35
C LYS A 3 -31.08 33.09 21.63
N ASN A 4 -32.02 33.10 20.67
CA ASN A 4 -32.54 31.88 20.05
C ASN A 4 -31.80 31.48 18.75
N HIS A 5 -31.09 32.41 18.09
CA HIS A 5 -30.36 32.11 16.85
C HIS A 5 -28.98 31.49 17.11
N LEU A 6 -28.36 31.83 18.25
CA LEU A 6 -27.02 31.33 18.61
C LEU A 6 -27.03 29.86 19.05
N SER A 7 -28.16 29.37 19.57
CA SER A 7 -28.32 27.97 19.99
C SER A 7 -28.66 27.01 18.84
N ALA A 8 -29.30 27.50 17.77
CA ALA A 8 -29.58 26.71 16.57
C ALA A 8 -28.31 26.45 15.75
N LEU A 9 -27.46 27.48 15.58
CA LEU A 9 -26.18 27.36 14.86
C LEU A 9 -25.21 26.39 15.55
N ARG A 10 -25.19 26.39 16.90
CA ARG A 10 -24.34 25.52 17.71
C ARG A 10 -24.79 24.06 17.71
N LYS A 11 -26.09 23.80 17.54
CA LYS A 11 -26.63 22.43 17.39
C LYS A 11 -26.41 21.88 15.98
N LEU A 12 -26.46 22.71 14.95
CA LEU A 12 -26.14 22.29 13.58
C LEU A 12 -24.66 21.93 13.38
N PHE A 13 -23.75 22.65 14.06
CA PHE A 13 -22.32 22.39 13.94
C PHE A 13 -21.87 21.08 14.61
N LEU A 14 -22.62 20.58 15.61
CA LEU A 14 -22.27 19.35 16.32
C LEU A 14 -22.72 18.08 15.61
N ALA A 15 -23.64 18.18 14.64
CA ALA A 15 -24.17 17.03 13.89
C ALA A 15 -23.38 16.73 12.59
N SER A 16 -22.46 17.62 12.19
CA SER A 16 -21.74 17.52 10.91
C SER A 16 -20.36 16.85 11.01
N LEU A 17 -19.93 16.43 12.21
CA LEU A 17 -18.59 15.88 12.45
C LEU A 17 -18.54 14.34 12.54
N LEU A 18 -19.64 13.64 12.22
CA LEU A 18 -19.80 12.22 12.54
C LEU A 18 -19.67 11.17 11.41
N PRO A 19 -19.35 11.47 10.13
CA PRO A 19 -19.01 10.40 9.20
C PRO A 19 -17.61 10.61 8.58
N LEU A 20 -16.55 10.43 9.36
CA LEU A 20 -15.16 10.40 8.86
C LEU A 20 -14.45 9.05 9.07
N LEU A 21 -15.14 8.01 9.54
CA LEU A 21 -14.50 6.73 9.93
C LEU A 21 -14.96 5.51 9.12
N LEU A 22 -15.51 5.71 7.92
CA LEU A 22 -15.54 4.63 6.93
C LEU A 22 -14.19 4.60 6.20
N SER A 23 -13.10 4.33 6.95
CA SER A 23 -11.90 3.81 6.30
C SER A 23 -12.31 2.48 5.68
N CYS A 24 -12.34 2.41 4.36
CA CYS A 24 -12.57 1.17 3.65
C CYS A 24 -11.37 0.24 3.88
N SER A 25 -11.33 -0.45 5.02
CA SER A 25 -10.46 -1.61 5.21
C SER A 25 -11.12 -2.80 4.52
N THR A 26 -11.21 -2.73 3.18
CA THR A 26 -11.83 -3.78 2.36
C THR A 26 -11.23 -5.15 2.68
N SER A 27 -9.96 -5.19 3.07
CA SER A 27 -9.26 -6.39 3.50
C SER A 27 -9.86 -7.01 4.76
N ASP A 28 -10.32 -6.24 5.74
CA ASP A 28 -10.78 -6.78 7.03
C ASP A 28 -12.12 -7.47 6.87
N THR A 29 -13.03 -6.85 6.13
CA THR A 29 -14.35 -7.42 5.82
C THR A 29 -14.18 -8.68 5.00
N THR A 30 -13.36 -8.67 3.96
CA THR A 30 -13.10 -9.85 3.12
C THR A 30 -12.43 -10.98 3.91
N LEU A 31 -11.45 -10.67 4.76
CA LEU A 31 -10.78 -11.68 5.58
C LEU A 31 -11.74 -12.28 6.61
N ARG A 32 -12.58 -11.47 7.27
CA ARG A 32 -13.63 -11.97 8.19
C ARG A 32 -14.65 -12.83 7.47
N GLU A 33 -15.15 -12.39 6.32
CA GLU A 33 -16.11 -13.14 5.50
C GLU A 33 -15.53 -14.48 5.02
N SER A 34 -14.22 -14.55 4.79
CA SER A 34 -13.51 -15.80 4.47
C SER A 34 -13.26 -16.71 5.68
N GLY A 35 -13.78 -16.37 6.86
CA GLY A 35 -13.67 -17.17 8.09
C GLY A 35 -12.33 -17.03 8.82
N ARG A 36 -11.56 -15.96 8.57
CA ARG A 36 -10.32 -15.71 9.31
C ARG A 36 -10.61 -15.15 10.70
N SER A 37 -9.83 -15.60 11.68
CA SER A 37 -9.90 -15.12 13.05
C SER A 37 -9.39 -13.68 13.17
N ASP A 38 -9.80 -12.99 14.23
CA ASP A 38 -9.28 -11.65 14.55
C ASP A 38 -7.76 -11.66 14.77
N ALA A 39 -7.22 -12.78 15.29
CA ALA A 39 -5.79 -12.97 15.44
C ALA A 39 -5.07 -12.98 14.09
N TYR A 40 -5.58 -13.74 13.11
CA TYR A 40 -5.08 -13.72 11.75
C TYR A 40 -5.14 -12.33 11.13
N ILE A 41 -6.25 -11.61 11.30
CA ILE A 41 -6.43 -10.27 10.69
C ILE A 41 -5.46 -9.26 11.30
N ALA A 42 -5.28 -9.29 12.62
CA ALA A 42 -4.29 -8.46 13.29
C ALA A 42 -2.87 -8.77 12.77
N GLY A 43 -2.53 -10.06 12.65
CA GLY A 43 -1.27 -10.50 12.06
C GLY A 43 -1.09 -9.99 10.64
N PHE A 44 -2.12 -10.14 9.80
CA PHE A 44 -2.11 -9.71 8.40
C PHE A 44 -1.81 -8.22 8.24
N HIS A 45 -2.39 -7.37 9.07
CA HIS A 45 -2.09 -5.94 9.03
C HIS A 45 -0.67 -5.59 9.45
N ASP A 46 -0.19 -6.23 10.51
CA ASP A 46 1.18 -6.05 11.01
C ASP A 46 2.21 -6.53 9.98
N GLY A 47 1.94 -7.67 9.35
CA GLY A 47 2.71 -8.23 8.25
C GLY A 47 2.74 -7.30 7.04
N ARG A 48 1.58 -6.81 6.58
CA ARG A 48 1.48 -5.94 5.40
C ARG A 48 2.28 -4.65 5.56
N ARG A 49 2.25 -4.02 6.74
CA ARG A 49 3.10 -2.85 7.02
C ARG A 49 4.59 -3.20 7.03
N SER A 50 4.94 -4.36 7.59
CA SER A 50 6.34 -4.83 7.62
C SER A 50 6.87 -5.13 6.22
N GLY A 51 6.08 -5.82 5.38
CA GLY A 51 6.47 -6.13 4.01
C GLY A 51 6.58 -4.88 3.12
N MET A 52 5.70 -3.88 3.29
CA MET A 52 5.87 -2.59 2.60
C MET A 52 7.19 -1.91 2.98
N ASN A 53 7.54 -1.92 4.28
CA ASN A 53 8.82 -1.36 4.74
C ASN A 53 10.02 -2.13 4.15
N GLU A 54 9.97 -3.46 4.15
CA GLU A 54 11.00 -4.32 3.56
C GLU A 54 11.21 -4.05 2.07
N ALA A 55 10.13 -3.80 1.33
CA ALA A 55 10.17 -3.41 -0.08
C ALA A 55 10.52 -1.92 -0.31
N GLY A 56 11.06 -1.23 0.70
CA GLY A 56 11.62 0.11 0.59
C GLY A 56 10.66 1.25 0.95
N ASN A 57 9.48 0.96 1.51
CA ASN A 57 8.58 2.01 1.99
C ASN A 57 8.92 2.47 3.42
N TYR A 58 9.88 3.40 3.51
CA TYR A 58 10.34 3.94 4.78
C TYR A 58 9.32 4.83 5.52
N LEU A 59 8.16 5.13 4.90
CA LEU A 59 7.06 5.82 5.58
C LEU A 59 6.27 4.88 6.50
N THR A 60 6.39 3.57 6.28
CA THR A 60 5.77 2.55 7.13
C THR A 60 6.79 2.05 8.15
N ARG A 61 6.38 1.92 9.41
CA ARG A 61 7.22 1.28 10.43
C ARG A 61 6.91 -0.22 10.48
N PRO A 62 7.92 -1.10 10.50
CA PRO A 62 7.68 -2.53 10.65
C PRO A 62 6.96 -2.79 11.98
N THR A 63 5.94 -3.65 11.94
CA THR A 63 5.15 -4.02 13.10
C THR A 63 5.14 -5.53 13.25
N LYS A 64 5.58 -6.03 14.40
CA LYS A 64 5.54 -7.45 14.74
C LYS A 64 5.40 -7.61 16.25
N ASP A 65 4.27 -8.14 16.70
CA ASP A 65 4.15 -8.64 18.06
C ASP A 65 4.90 -9.97 18.14
N THR A 66 6.13 -9.94 18.65
CA THR A 66 7.04 -11.09 18.67
C THR A 66 6.51 -12.24 19.51
N ARG A 67 5.82 -11.93 20.62
CA ARG A 67 5.21 -12.94 21.48
C ARG A 67 4.07 -13.63 20.76
N ARG A 68 3.15 -12.88 20.16
CA ARG A 68 2.05 -13.47 19.37
C ARG A 68 2.57 -14.19 18.13
N PHE A 69 3.61 -13.69 17.49
CA PHE A 69 4.22 -14.39 16.38
C PHE A 69 4.76 -15.77 16.80
N ALA A 70 5.29 -15.91 18.01
CA ALA A 70 5.73 -17.20 18.54
C ALA A 70 4.55 -18.10 18.95
N ASP A 71 3.60 -17.56 19.72
CA ASP A 71 2.66 -18.36 20.49
C ASP A 71 1.25 -18.48 19.86
N ASP A 72 0.89 -17.58 18.94
CA ASP A 72 -0.42 -17.49 18.30
C ASP A 72 -0.28 -17.87 16.81
N ALA A 73 -0.69 -19.11 16.49
CA ALA A 73 -0.55 -19.67 15.14
C ALA A 73 -1.32 -18.90 14.08
N ASP A 74 -2.51 -18.38 14.43
CA ASP A 74 -3.33 -17.60 13.54
C ASP A 74 -2.70 -16.23 13.26
N TYR A 75 -2.24 -15.54 14.31
CA TYR A 75 -1.50 -14.29 14.16
C TYR A 75 -0.26 -14.48 13.28
N ARG A 76 0.54 -15.53 13.53
CA ARG A 76 1.73 -15.83 12.73
C ARG A 76 1.38 -16.09 11.27
N ALA A 77 0.35 -16.89 11.00
CA ALA A 77 -0.09 -17.18 9.63
C ALA A 77 -0.56 -15.91 8.92
N GLY A 78 -1.33 -15.07 9.62
CA GLY A 78 -1.74 -13.76 9.14
C GLY A 78 -0.54 -12.88 8.81
N TRP A 79 0.43 -12.77 9.72
CA TRP A 79 1.63 -11.95 9.54
C TRP A 79 2.43 -12.34 8.31
N ILE A 80 2.68 -13.63 8.10
CA ILE A 80 3.40 -14.12 6.91
C ILE A 80 2.62 -13.84 5.63
N ALA A 81 1.29 -13.99 5.65
CA ALA A 81 0.46 -13.67 4.49
C ALA A 81 0.45 -12.17 4.18
N GLY A 82 0.34 -11.34 5.20
CA GLY A 82 0.38 -9.89 5.09
C GLY A 82 1.73 -9.38 4.57
N GLU A 83 2.84 -9.91 5.06
CA GLU A 83 4.18 -9.52 4.63
C GLU A 83 4.36 -9.68 3.12
N ARG A 84 4.01 -10.86 2.58
CA ARG A 84 4.05 -11.09 1.12
C ARG A 84 3.18 -10.11 0.34
N GLU A 85 1.98 -9.84 0.84
CA GLU A 85 1.07 -8.87 0.21
C GLU A 85 1.70 -7.46 0.20
N GLY A 86 2.27 -7.04 1.33
CA GLY A 86 2.92 -5.73 1.45
C GLY A 86 4.11 -5.57 0.50
N ILE A 87 4.95 -6.60 0.38
CA ILE A 87 6.06 -6.64 -0.58
C ILE A 87 5.53 -6.53 -2.01
N HIS A 88 4.53 -7.33 -2.36
CA HIS A 88 3.94 -7.32 -3.69
C HIS A 88 3.34 -5.95 -4.06
N MET A 89 2.53 -5.37 -3.17
CA MET A 89 1.93 -4.05 -3.36
C MET A 89 2.99 -2.96 -3.56
N GLN A 90 4.02 -2.95 -2.72
CA GLN A 90 5.06 -1.93 -2.81
C GLN A 90 5.93 -2.10 -4.05
N ASN A 91 6.24 -3.34 -4.46
CA ASN A 91 6.95 -3.60 -5.70
C ASN A 91 6.13 -3.13 -6.91
N ALA A 92 4.83 -3.41 -6.95
CA ALA A 92 3.94 -2.91 -8.00
C ALA A 92 3.92 -1.37 -8.04
N ALA A 93 3.89 -0.72 -6.87
CA ALA A 93 3.97 0.74 -6.77
C ALA A 93 5.33 1.27 -7.27
N ASN A 94 6.43 0.62 -6.92
CA ASN A 94 7.78 0.98 -7.37
C ASN A 94 7.92 0.87 -8.90
N VAL A 95 7.31 -0.17 -9.51
CA VAL A 95 7.26 -0.30 -10.98
C VAL A 95 6.50 0.85 -11.61
N GLY A 96 5.34 1.23 -11.06
CA GLY A 96 4.57 2.37 -11.55
C GLY A 96 5.36 3.69 -11.50
N VAL A 97 6.06 3.94 -10.39
CA VAL A 97 6.94 5.11 -10.24
C VAL A 97 8.12 5.05 -11.21
N GLY A 98 8.75 3.88 -11.35
CA GLY A 98 9.86 3.67 -12.27
C GLY A 98 9.45 3.86 -13.73
N ALA A 99 8.27 3.39 -14.13
CA ALA A 99 7.73 3.57 -15.47
C ALA A 99 7.39 5.04 -15.75
N ALA A 100 6.74 5.74 -14.81
CA ALA A 100 6.41 7.15 -14.97
C ALA A 100 7.65 8.06 -14.95
N GLY A 101 8.60 7.78 -14.06
CA GLY A 101 9.90 8.46 -14.00
C GLY A 101 10.71 8.21 -15.27
N GLY A 102 10.79 6.96 -15.68
CA GLY A 102 11.42 6.54 -16.93
C GLY A 102 10.83 7.24 -18.14
N ALA A 103 9.49 7.23 -18.31
CA ALA A 103 8.83 7.92 -19.42
C ALA A 103 9.14 9.42 -19.46
N ASN A 104 9.23 10.08 -18.30
CA ASN A 104 9.63 11.48 -18.24
C ASN A 104 11.10 11.69 -18.60
N VAL A 105 12.00 10.85 -18.11
CA VAL A 105 13.43 10.88 -18.48
C VAL A 105 13.60 10.63 -19.98
N TYR A 106 12.91 9.63 -20.55
CA TYR A 106 12.91 9.35 -21.98
C TYR A 106 12.42 10.55 -22.79
N ARG A 107 11.29 11.15 -22.40
CA ARG A 107 10.72 12.32 -23.09
C ARG A 107 11.65 13.55 -23.04
N GLU A 108 12.34 13.78 -21.92
CA GLU A 108 13.32 14.88 -21.83
C GLU A 108 14.63 14.56 -22.57
N ALA A 109 15.10 13.31 -22.53
CA ALA A 109 16.28 12.86 -23.27
C ALA A 109 16.06 12.93 -24.79
N GLU A 110 14.86 12.61 -25.27
CA GLU A 110 14.50 12.67 -26.69
C GLU A 110 14.42 14.11 -27.21
N LYS A 111 13.96 15.06 -26.37
CA LYS A 111 14.05 16.49 -26.70
C LYS A 111 15.49 16.98 -26.80
N ALA A 112 16.39 16.45 -25.96
CA ALA A 112 17.81 16.83 -25.94
C ALA A 112 18.62 16.14 -27.05
N GLN A 113 18.23 14.93 -27.45
CA GLN A 113 18.90 14.12 -28.46
C GLN A 113 17.90 13.26 -29.26
N PRO A 114 17.75 13.50 -30.57
CA PRO A 114 17.00 12.57 -31.42
C PRO A 114 17.74 11.22 -31.43
N ASN A 115 17.00 10.12 -31.21
CA ASN A 115 17.45 8.72 -31.02
C ASN A 115 17.76 8.25 -29.58
N ALA A 116 17.37 9.00 -28.54
CA ALA A 116 17.49 8.55 -27.14
C ALA A 116 16.82 7.17 -26.88
N GLN A 117 15.76 6.82 -27.63
CA GLN A 117 15.05 5.54 -27.51
C GLN A 117 15.91 4.33 -27.94
N ALA A 118 16.67 4.44 -29.03
CA ALA A 118 17.53 3.36 -29.49
C ALA A 118 18.67 3.07 -28.50
N ILE A 119 19.25 4.14 -27.93
CA ILE A 119 20.29 4.05 -26.91
C ILE A 119 19.72 3.45 -25.61
N GLY A 120 18.53 3.88 -25.20
CA GLY A 120 17.86 3.32 -24.02
C GLY A 120 17.55 1.83 -24.16
N HIS A 121 17.06 1.40 -25.32
CA HIS A 121 16.81 -0.02 -25.58
C HIS A 121 18.10 -0.86 -25.51
N GLU A 122 19.21 -0.35 -26.05
CA GLU A 122 20.51 -1.02 -25.99
C GLU A 122 21.02 -1.22 -24.55
N VAL A 123 20.81 -0.21 -23.69
CA VAL A 123 21.23 -0.24 -22.28
C VAL A 123 20.32 -1.12 -21.43
N MET A 124 19.02 -1.14 -21.72
CA MET A 124 18.03 -1.86 -20.92
C MET A 124 17.93 -3.35 -21.28
N LYS A 125 18.40 -3.78 -22.45
CA LYS A 125 18.31 -5.19 -22.90
C LYS A 125 19.06 -6.17 -21.98
N ASP A 126 20.12 -5.68 -21.32
CA ASP A 126 20.97 -6.48 -20.45
C ASP A 126 20.53 -6.42 -18.98
N VAL A 127 19.46 -5.67 -18.67
CA VAL A 127 18.88 -5.60 -17.33
C VAL A 127 17.99 -6.82 -17.10
N ASP A 128 18.24 -7.53 -15.98
CA ASP A 128 17.43 -8.67 -15.58
C ASP A 128 16.02 -8.24 -15.15
N THR A 129 15.04 -8.51 -16.02
CA THR A 129 13.62 -8.22 -15.80
C THR A 129 12.84 -9.44 -15.29
N SER A 130 13.51 -10.57 -15.01
CA SER A 130 12.85 -11.81 -14.58
C SER A 130 11.98 -11.64 -13.34
N SER A 131 12.39 -10.77 -12.41
CA SER A 131 11.65 -10.43 -11.19
C SER A 131 10.34 -9.66 -11.44
N LEU A 132 10.15 -9.08 -12.63
CA LEU A 132 8.92 -8.37 -13.01
C LEU A 132 7.86 -9.30 -13.62
N LYS A 133 8.27 -10.44 -14.19
CA LYS A 133 7.33 -11.43 -14.74
C LYS A 133 6.40 -12.04 -13.70
N SER A 134 6.81 -12.06 -12.43
CA SER A 134 5.93 -12.52 -11.34
C SER A 134 4.79 -11.56 -11.02
N LEU A 135 4.78 -10.36 -11.61
CA LEU A 135 3.74 -9.33 -11.43
C LEU A 135 2.74 -9.29 -12.59
N GLU A 136 2.92 -10.11 -13.63
CA GLU A 136 1.94 -10.21 -14.71
C GLU A 136 0.65 -10.89 -14.20
N PRO A 137 -0.53 -10.27 -14.40
CA PRO A 137 -1.78 -10.92 -14.02
C PRO A 137 -1.95 -12.20 -14.86
N ARG A 138 -2.21 -13.31 -14.18
CA ARG A 138 -2.47 -14.62 -14.80
C ARG A 138 -3.81 -14.65 -15.53
#